data_AF-A0A924XX99-F1
#
_entry.id   AF-A0A924XX99-F1
#
_cell.length_a   1.000
_cell.length_b   1.000
_cell.length_c   1.000
_cell.angle_alpha   90.00
_cell.angle_beta   90.00
_cell.angle_gamma   90.00
#
_symmetry.space_group_name_H-M   'P 1'
#
loop_
_entity.id
_entity.type
_entity.pdbx_description
1 polymer ?
#
loop_
_entity_poly.entity_id
_entity_poly.type
_entity_poly.pdbx_seq_one_letter_code
_entity_poly.pdbx_strand_id
1 'polypeptide(L)'
;MATILGTLPLGEKVGIAFSGGLDTSAAVHWMRAKGAIPYAYTANLGQPDESDYAEIPRKALAYGAQKARLVECRPQLVAEGIAAIQCGAFHISTGGATYFNTTPLGRAVTGTMLVVAMREDAVGIWSDGSTYKGNDIERFYRYGLLANPGLRIYKPWLDQRFIDELGGRKEMSAYMAQAGFDYKMSSEKAYSTDSNILGATHEAKDL
;
A
#
# COMPACT_ATOMS: atom_id res chain seq x y z
N MET A 1 6.91 11.33 21.22
CA MET A 1 5.60 10.89 20.67
C MET A 1 5.78 9.51 20.07
N ALA A 2 4.81 8.61 20.21
CA ALA A 2 4.92 7.26 19.64
C ALA A 2 4.83 7.28 18.11
N THR A 3 5.74 6.57 17.44
CA THR A 3 5.75 6.45 15.98
C THR A 3 4.58 5.62 15.47
N ILE A 4 4.23 4.55 16.19
CA ILE A 4 3.12 3.65 15.83
C ILE A 4 1.85 4.07 16.57
N LEU A 5 0.75 4.20 15.83
CA LEU A 5 -0.58 4.48 16.34
C LEU A 5 -1.44 3.21 16.26
N GLY A 6 -1.94 2.75 17.41
CA GLY A 6 -2.83 1.58 17.51
C GLY A 6 -4.32 1.92 17.38
N THR A 7 -4.67 3.20 17.33
CA THR A 7 -6.05 3.66 17.19
C THR A 7 -6.15 4.66 16.04
N LEU A 8 -7.27 4.65 15.32
CA LEU A 8 -7.51 5.58 14.23
C LEU A 8 -7.45 7.05 14.74
N PRO A 9 -6.60 7.91 14.17
CA PRO A 9 -6.49 9.31 14.57
C PRO A 9 -7.65 10.13 13.99
N LEU A 10 -8.68 10.35 14.82
CA LEU A 10 -9.90 11.06 14.44
C LEU A 10 -9.62 12.54 14.15
N GLY A 11 -10.23 13.09 13.11
CA GLY A 11 -10.05 14.48 12.70
C GLY A 11 -8.69 14.80 12.06
N GLU A 12 -7.78 13.84 11.99
CA GLU A 12 -6.45 14.03 11.42
C GLU A 12 -6.38 13.58 9.95
N LYS A 13 -5.44 14.17 9.20
CA LYS A 13 -5.11 13.73 7.84
C LYS A 13 -4.33 12.43 7.89
N VAL A 14 -4.82 11.40 7.20
CA VAL A 14 -4.19 10.08 7.15
C VAL A 14 -3.94 9.68 5.70
N GLY A 15 -2.68 9.54 5.34
CA GLY A 15 -2.27 9.06 4.02
C GLY A 15 -2.46 7.54 3.94
N ILE A 16 -2.81 7.03 2.76
CA ILE A 16 -2.84 5.60 2.47
C ILE A 16 -2.17 5.34 1.13
N ALA A 17 -1.31 4.32 1.09
CA ALA A 17 -0.82 3.76 -0.17
C ALA A 17 -1.98 2.98 -0.80
N PHE A 18 -2.67 3.61 -1.75
CA PHE A 18 -3.95 3.14 -2.28
C PHE A 18 -3.74 2.38 -3.59
N SER A 19 -3.87 1.06 -3.53
CA SER A 19 -3.74 0.18 -4.71
C SER A 19 -5.04 0.00 -5.49
N GLY A 20 -6.19 0.39 -4.92
CA GLY A 20 -7.51 0.12 -5.51
C GLY A 20 -8.03 -1.28 -5.24
N GLY A 21 -7.24 -2.14 -4.58
CA GLY A 21 -7.71 -3.44 -4.09
C GLY A 21 -8.69 -3.31 -2.92
N LEU A 22 -9.38 -4.41 -2.61
CA LEU A 22 -10.42 -4.51 -1.59
C LEU A 22 -9.97 -3.93 -0.24
N ASP A 23 -8.81 -4.35 0.24
CA ASP A 23 -8.27 -3.99 1.55
C ASP A 23 -8.10 -2.47 1.67
N THR A 24 -7.46 -1.83 0.68
CA THR A 24 -7.26 -0.36 0.68
C THR A 24 -8.56 0.40 0.42
N SER A 25 -9.48 -0.17 -0.36
CA SER A 25 -10.80 0.42 -0.65
C SER A 25 -11.67 0.47 0.60
N ALA A 26 -11.81 -0.66 1.28
CA ALA A 26 -12.52 -0.76 2.55
C ALA A 26 -11.88 0.13 3.62
N ALA A 27 -10.54 0.16 3.70
CA ALA A 27 -9.83 1.01 4.65
C ALA A 27 -10.08 2.51 4.42
N VAL A 28 -10.03 3.01 3.17
CA VAL A 28 -10.36 4.42 2.87
C VAL A 28 -11.77 4.76 3.33
N HIS A 29 -12.74 3.95 2.92
CA HIS A 29 -14.14 4.20 3.24
C HIS A 29 -14.40 4.15 4.75
N TRP A 30 -13.82 3.16 5.43
CA TRP A 30 -13.92 3.01 6.87
C TRP A 30 -13.28 4.16 7.63
N MET A 31 -12.07 4.57 7.27
CA MET A 31 -11.40 5.72 7.90
C MET A 31 -12.24 7.00 7.78
N ARG A 32 -12.83 7.24 6.61
CA ARG A 32 -13.75 8.37 6.40
C ARG A 32 -14.97 8.24 7.32
N ALA A 33 -15.64 7.09 7.33
CA ALA A 33 -16.85 6.86 8.11
C ALA A 33 -16.61 7.00 9.62
N LYS A 34 -15.42 6.66 10.11
CA LYS A 34 -15.05 6.79 11.53
C LYS A 34 -14.52 8.18 11.91
N GLY A 35 -14.39 9.11 10.97
CA GLY A 35 -14.06 10.51 11.23
C GLY A 35 -12.59 10.90 11.05
N ALA A 36 -11.75 10.04 10.46
CA ALA A 36 -10.46 10.46 9.95
C ALA A 36 -10.59 11.16 8.58
N ILE A 37 -9.52 11.80 8.11
CA ILE A 37 -9.48 12.50 6.83
C ILE A 37 -8.51 11.76 5.89
N PRO A 38 -8.95 10.71 5.17
CA PRO A 38 -8.07 9.90 4.34
C PRO A 38 -7.57 10.65 3.10
N TYR A 39 -6.30 10.47 2.76
CA TYR A 39 -5.66 10.94 1.51
C TYR A 39 -5.08 9.72 0.79
N ALA A 40 -5.47 9.49 -0.45
CA ALA A 40 -5.05 8.32 -1.22
C ALA A 40 -3.87 8.65 -2.14
N TYR A 41 -2.83 7.81 -2.11
CA TYR A 41 -1.66 7.93 -2.96
C TYR A 41 -1.43 6.60 -3.67
N THR A 42 -1.64 6.58 -4.98
CA THR A 42 -1.42 5.41 -5.82
C THR A 42 -0.07 5.54 -6.50
N ALA A 43 0.79 4.54 -6.37
CA ALA A 43 2.05 4.50 -7.10
C ALA A 43 1.84 3.94 -8.50
N ASN A 44 2.18 4.69 -9.55
CA ASN A 44 2.34 4.13 -10.88
C ASN A 44 3.67 3.38 -10.93
N LEU A 45 3.61 2.06 -10.84
CA LEU A 45 4.76 1.17 -10.85
C LEU A 45 4.92 0.42 -12.18
N GLY A 46 4.07 0.72 -13.18
CA GLY A 46 4.03 -0.02 -14.44
C GLY A 46 3.71 -1.50 -14.23
N GLN A 47 2.76 -1.80 -13.35
CA GLN A 47 2.36 -3.18 -13.06
C GLN A 47 1.84 -3.85 -14.35
N PRO A 48 2.28 -5.07 -14.65
CA PRO A 48 1.87 -5.77 -15.87
C PRO A 48 0.38 -6.17 -15.86
N ASP A 49 -0.24 -6.22 -14.70
CA ASP A 49 -1.63 -6.57 -14.46
C ASP A 49 -2.54 -5.35 -14.21
N GLU A 50 -2.02 -4.12 -14.29
CA GLU A 50 -2.81 -2.89 -14.22
C GLU A 50 -3.04 -2.31 -15.61
N SER A 51 -4.29 -2.02 -15.93
CA SER A 51 -4.71 -1.54 -17.26
C SER A 51 -5.16 -0.08 -17.27
N ASP A 52 -5.59 0.47 -16.13
CA ASP A 52 -6.03 1.86 -16.02
C ASP A 52 -5.70 2.47 -14.64
N TYR A 53 -4.49 2.98 -14.52
CA TYR A 53 -4.05 3.75 -13.34
C TYR A 53 -4.87 5.03 -13.10
N ALA A 54 -5.55 5.60 -14.10
CA ALA A 54 -6.33 6.81 -13.92
C ALA A 54 -7.66 6.56 -13.20
N GLU A 55 -8.13 5.31 -13.20
CA GLU A 55 -9.35 4.89 -12.53
C GLU A 55 -9.17 4.75 -11.01
N ILE A 56 -7.97 4.36 -10.57
CA ILE A 56 -7.67 4.10 -9.16
C ILE A 56 -7.86 5.36 -8.28
N PRO A 57 -7.32 6.56 -8.60
CA PRO A 57 -7.60 7.76 -7.83
C PRO A 57 -9.09 8.17 -7.84
N ARG A 58 -9.81 7.91 -8.93
CA ARG A 58 -11.26 8.21 -9.01
C ARG A 58 -12.04 7.33 -8.04
N LYS A 59 -11.73 6.03 -7.97
CA LYS A 59 -12.28 5.12 -6.96
C LYS A 59 -12.02 5.61 -5.54
N ALA A 60 -10.79 6.02 -5.24
CA ALA A 60 -10.44 6.52 -3.91
C ALA A 60 -11.31 7.73 -3.50
N LEU A 61 -11.54 8.67 -4.41
CA LEU A 61 -12.42 9.82 -4.18
C LEU A 61 -13.87 9.39 -3.96
N ALA A 62 -14.37 8.44 -4.75
CA ALA A 62 -15.71 7.88 -4.57
C ALA A 62 -15.90 7.20 -3.20
N TYR A 63 -14.85 6.57 -2.68
CA TYR A 63 -14.83 5.97 -1.34
C TYR A 63 -14.62 6.98 -0.20
N GLY A 64 -14.50 8.27 -0.51
CA GLY A 64 -14.44 9.34 0.47
C GLY A 64 -13.03 9.84 0.78
N ALA A 65 -12.00 9.53 -0.01
CA ALA A 65 -10.71 10.19 0.12
C ALA A 65 -10.87 11.72 -0.05
N GLN A 66 -10.23 12.50 0.82
CA GLN A 66 -10.18 13.96 0.75
C GLN A 66 -9.45 14.45 -0.50
N LYS A 67 -8.40 13.71 -0.88
CA LYS A 67 -7.59 13.93 -2.08
C LYS A 67 -7.07 12.56 -2.52
N ALA A 68 -6.95 12.37 -3.83
CA ALA A 68 -6.33 11.19 -4.41
C ALA A 68 -5.28 11.62 -5.44
N ARG A 69 -4.09 11.04 -5.40
CA ARG A 69 -2.98 11.34 -6.32
C ARG A 69 -2.45 10.06 -6.94
N LEU A 70 -2.18 10.11 -8.24
CA LEU A 70 -1.32 9.15 -8.91
C LEU A 70 0.12 9.70 -8.87
N VAL A 71 1.03 8.95 -8.25
CA VAL A 71 2.45 9.30 -8.10
C VAL A 71 3.24 8.51 -9.12
N GLU A 72 3.94 9.20 -10.01
CA GLU A 72 4.71 8.56 -11.07
C GLU A 72 6.04 8.01 -10.53
N CYS A 73 6.13 6.70 -10.37
CA CYS A 73 7.28 6.03 -9.76
C CYS A 73 8.13 5.24 -10.76
N ARG A 74 7.69 5.06 -12.02
CA ARG A 74 8.40 4.21 -12.99
C ARG A 74 9.83 4.69 -13.28
N PRO A 75 10.11 6.00 -13.47
CA PRO A 75 11.49 6.43 -13.72
C PRO A 75 12.43 6.08 -12.56
N GLN A 76 11.99 6.31 -11.32
CA GLN A 76 12.79 5.97 -10.15
C GLN A 76 12.95 4.45 -10.01
N LEU A 77 11.88 3.68 -10.20
CA LEU A 77 11.92 2.23 -10.12
C LEU A 77 12.87 1.60 -11.13
N VAL A 78 12.88 2.09 -12.37
CA VAL A 78 13.82 1.64 -13.39
C VAL A 78 15.25 2.04 -13.03
N ALA A 79 15.48 3.26 -12.52
CA ALA A 79 16.80 3.70 -12.08
C ALA A 79 17.36 2.82 -10.95
N GLU A 80 16.56 2.55 -9.91
CA GLU A 80 16.96 1.65 -8.81
C GLU A 80 17.18 0.21 -9.30
N GLY A 81 16.37 -0.27 -10.24
CA GLY A 81 16.56 -1.57 -10.88
C GLY A 81 17.88 -1.68 -11.64
N ILE A 82 18.23 -0.65 -12.43
CA ILE A 82 19.51 -0.59 -13.15
C ILE A 82 20.68 -0.54 -12.15
N ALA A 83 20.58 0.26 -11.10
CA ALA A 83 21.62 0.33 -10.07
C ALA A 83 21.84 -1.04 -9.39
N ALA A 84 20.75 -1.76 -9.07
CA ALA A 84 20.83 -3.09 -8.50
C ALA A 84 21.51 -4.10 -9.44
N ILE A 85 21.26 -4.01 -10.75
CA ILE A 85 21.96 -4.82 -11.77
C ILE A 85 23.45 -4.48 -11.81
N GLN A 86 23.79 -3.19 -11.83
CA GLN A 86 25.18 -2.74 -11.92
C GLN A 86 26.05 -3.20 -10.75
N CYS A 87 25.49 -3.25 -9.54
CA CYS A 87 26.20 -3.69 -8.34
C CYS A 87 25.97 -5.17 -7.98
N GLY A 88 25.18 -5.91 -8.77
CA GLY A 88 24.85 -7.31 -8.50
C GLY A 88 24.17 -7.52 -7.15
N ALA A 89 23.26 -6.62 -6.75
CA ALA A 89 22.60 -6.65 -5.44
C ALA A 89 21.49 -7.72 -5.34
N PHE A 90 21.84 -8.97 -5.67
CA PHE A 90 20.94 -10.12 -5.68
C PHE A 90 21.53 -11.23 -4.82
N HIS A 91 20.89 -11.52 -3.69
CA HIS A 91 21.43 -12.45 -2.68
C HIS A 91 20.63 -13.76 -2.58
N ILE A 92 19.46 -13.84 -3.23
CA ILE A 92 18.61 -15.04 -3.24
C ILE A 92 18.82 -15.74 -4.57
N SER A 93 19.36 -16.96 -4.52
CA SER A 93 19.56 -17.80 -5.70
C SER A 93 19.54 -19.28 -5.35
N THR A 94 19.05 -20.11 -6.27
CA THR A 94 19.02 -21.58 -6.14
C THR A 94 19.42 -22.20 -7.48
N GLY A 95 20.44 -23.06 -7.50
CA GLY A 95 20.87 -23.74 -8.72
C GLY A 95 21.30 -22.79 -9.86
N GLY A 96 21.80 -21.60 -9.52
CA GLY A 96 22.16 -20.56 -10.49
C GLY A 96 21.00 -19.66 -10.94
N ALA A 97 19.74 -20.03 -10.64
CA ALA A 97 18.59 -19.14 -10.86
C ALA A 97 18.55 -18.07 -9.76
N THR A 98 18.39 -16.81 -10.16
CA THR A 98 18.48 -15.65 -9.26
C THR A 98 17.14 -14.93 -9.14
N TYR A 99 16.76 -14.56 -7.91
CA TYR A 99 15.68 -13.60 -7.67
C TYR A 99 16.25 -12.18 -7.62
N PHE A 100 15.75 -11.31 -8.50
CA PHE A 100 16.29 -9.97 -8.73
C PHE A 100 15.81 -8.90 -7.74
N ASN A 101 15.35 -9.28 -6.54
CA ASN A 101 14.92 -8.34 -5.49
C ASN A 101 13.88 -7.30 -5.95
N THR A 102 12.99 -7.68 -6.85
CA THR A 102 12.01 -6.77 -7.48
C THR A 102 11.02 -6.17 -6.48
N THR A 103 10.54 -6.95 -5.49
CA THR A 103 9.67 -6.43 -4.42
C THR A 103 10.42 -5.46 -3.48
N PRO A 104 11.60 -5.81 -2.89
CA PRO A 104 12.40 -4.85 -2.11
C PRO A 104 12.66 -3.52 -2.80
N LEU A 105 13.02 -3.52 -4.08
CA LEU A 105 13.25 -2.31 -4.87
C LEU A 105 11.97 -1.48 -5.02
N GLY A 106 10.85 -2.15 -5.34
CA GLY A 106 9.52 -1.51 -5.34
C GLY A 106 9.18 -0.84 -4.00
N ARG A 107 9.57 -1.43 -2.87
CA ARG A 107 9.30 -0.89 -1.53
C ARG A 107 10.19 0.29 -1.17
N ALA A 108 11.46 0.28 -1.60
CA ALA A 108 12.35 1.43 -1.45
C ALA A 108 11.79 2.67 -2.15
N VAL A 109 11.32 2.49 -3.39
CA VAL A 109 10.73 3.57 -4.19
C VAL A 109 9.41 4.04 -3.61
N THR A 110 8.47 3.14 -3.34
CA THR A 110 7.14 3.53 -2.84
C THR A 110 7.17 4.06 -1.40
N GLY A 111 7.93 3.44 -0.51
CA GLY A 111 8.06 3.87 0.89
C GLY A 111 8.67 5.26 1.05
N THR A 112 9.49 5.70 0.08
CA THR A 112 10.01 7.07 0.04
C THR A 112 9.09 8.01 -0.72
N MET A 113 8.80 7.73 -1.99
CA MET A 113 8.07 8.67 -2.86
C MET A 113 6.64 8.94 -2.39
N LEU A 114 5.92 7.93 -1.88
CA LEU A 114 4.56 8.14 -1.38
C LEU A 114 4.57 8.97 -0.08
N VAL A 115 5.56 8.77 0.79
CA VAL A 115 5.69 9.56 2.02
C VAL A 115 6.12 11.00 1.73
N VAL A 116 6.97 11.22 0.72
CA VAL A 116 7.27 12.57 0.22
C VAL A 116 6.00 13.23 -0.31
N ALA A 117 5.20 12.54 -1.13
CA ALA A 117 3.93 13.06 -1.62
C ALA A 117 2.94 13.37 -0.48
N MET A 118 2.86 12.52 0.55
CA MET A 118 2.09 12.78 1.77
C MET A 118 2.57 14.07 2.47
N ARG A 119 3.88 14.23 2.62
CA ARG A 119 4.47 15.39 3.27
C ARG A 119 4.18 16.69 2.54
N GLU A 120 4.23 16.70 1.20
CA GLU A 120 3.85 17.85 0.36
C GLU A 120 2.41 18.31 0.63
N ASP A 121 1.50 17.36 0.91
CA ASP A 121 0.09 17.63 1.22
C ASP A 121 -0.17 17.88 2.72
N ALA A 122 0.91 18.07 3.50
CA ALA A 122 0.90 18.21 4.95
C ALA A 122 0.19 17.04 5.66
N VAL A 123 0.40 15.82 5.16
CA VAL A 123 -0.08 14.57 5.75
C VAL A 123 1.08 13.93 6.53
N GLY A 124 0.99 13.98 7.87
CA GLY A 124 2.02 13.47 8.78
C GLY A 124 1.75 12.06 9.32
N ILE A 125 0.66 11.41 8.90
CA ILE A 125 0.28 10.07 9.34
C ILE A 125 0.09 9.18 8.12
N TRP A 126 0.66 7.99 8.14
CA TRP A 126 0.43 6.95 7.13
C TRP A 126 -0.34 5.77 7.73
N SER A 127 -1.52 5.46 7.20
CA SER A 127 -2.19 4.18 7.40
C SER A 127 -1.50 3.12 6.53
N ASP A 128 -0.70 2.28 7.18
CA ASP A 128 0.06 1.22 6.53
C ASP A 128 -0.47 -0.16 6.96
N GLY A 129 -1.18 -0.82 6.05
CA GLY A 129 -1.79 -2.14 6.25
C GLY A 129 -0.82 -3.32 6.17
N SER A 130 0.49 -3.10 5.95
CA SER A 130 1.47 -4.20 5.90
C SER A 130 1.35 -5.11 7.14
N THR A 131 1.30 -6.42 6.92
CA THR A 131 1.04 -7.39 7.99
C THR A 131 2.22 -7.47 8.97
N TYR A 132 1.92 -7.84 10.23
CA TYR A 132 2.93 -7.97 11.30
C TYR A 132 3.95 -9.09 11.11
N LYS A 133 3.73 -10.00 10.14
CA LYS A 133 4.58 -11.16 9.84
C LYS A 133 5.40 -11.00 8.57
N GLY A 134 5.08 -10.02 7.74
CA GLY A 134 5.72 -9.81 6.44
C GLY A 134 6.93 -8.89 6.54
N ASN A 135 7.79 -8.93 5.52
CA ASN A 135 8.97 -8.04 5.46
C ASN A 135 8.60 -6.56 5.27
N ASP A 136 7.47 -6.30 4.62
CA ASP A 136 7.12 -4.94 4.17
C ASP A 136 6.81 -3.99 5.33
N ILE A 137 6.42 -4.50 6.51
CA ILE A 137 6.25 -3.67 7.72
C ILE A 137 7.53 -2.95 8.12
N GLU A 138 8.67 -3.66 8.08
CA GLU A 138 9.96 -3.07 8.45
C GLU A 138 10.51 -2.18 7.35
N ARG A 139 10.33 -2.59 6.08
CA ARG A 139 10.77 -1.80 4.91
C ARG A 139 10.08 -0.45 4.90
N PHE A 140 8.75 -0.44 4.95
CA PHE A 140 7.96 0.78 4.92
C PHE A 140 8.17 1.65 6.17
N TYR A 141 8.29 1.04 7.35
CA TYR A 141 8.68 1.77 8.56
C TYR A 141 9.99 2.53 8.37
N ARG A 142 11.03 1.87 7.87
CA ARG A 142 12.36 2.46 7.69
C ARG A 142 12.36 3.55 6.61
N TYR A 143 11.85 3.25 5.41
CA TYR A 143 11.84 4.21 4.31
C TYR A 143 10.96 5.42 4.62
N GLY A 144 9.81 5.21 5.27
CA GLY A 144 8.91 6.29 5.65
C GLY A 144 9.54 7.26 6.63
N LEU A 145 10.21 6.76 7.68
CA LEU A 145 10.91 7.62 8.65
C LEU A 145 12.12 8.34 8.05
N LEU A 146 12.81 7.73 7.09
CA LEU A 146 13.90 8.39 6.36
C LEU A 146 13.35 9.53 5.47
N ALA A 147 12.21 9.34 4.82
CA ALA A 147 11.57 10.35 3.97
C ALA A 147 10.89 11.48 4.78
N ASN A 148 10.35 11.14 5.96
CA ASN A 148 9.73 12.09 6.87
C ASN A 148 10.01 11.69 8.33
N PRO A 149 10.99 12.34 9.00
CA PRO A 149 11.32 12.05 10.40
C PRO A 149 10.16 12.27 11.39
N GLY A 150 9.17 13.08 11.02
CA GLY A 150 7.96 13.33 11.82
C GLY A 150 6.80 12.40 11.51
N LEU A 151 6.99 11.38 10.66
CA LEU A 151 5.94 10.46 10.26
C LEU A 151 5.44 9.63 11.45
N ARG A 152 4.12 9.59 11.62
CA ARG A 152 3.43 8.60 12.45
C ARG A 152 2.80 7.54 11.54
N ILE A 153 2.70 6.30 12.01
CA ILE A 153 2.19 5.18 11.23
C ILE A 153 1.02 4.56 12.00
N TYR A 154 -0.17 4.65 11.41
CA TYR A 154 -1.36 3.96 11.91
C TYR A 154 -1.38 2.53 11.35
N LYS A 155 -1.52 1.54 12.25
CA LYS A 155 -1.66 0.13 11.91
C LYS A 155 -3.10 -0.33 12.15
N PRO A 156 -3.93 -0.52 11.10
CA PRO A 156 -5.33 -0.89 11.28
C PRO A 156 -5.55 -2.18 12.07
N TRP A 157 -4.67 -3.17 11.90
CA TRP A 157 -4.71 -4.44 12.64
C TRP A 157 -4.32 -4.34 14.12
N LEU A 158 -4.00 -3.14 14.62
CA LEU A 158 -3.92 -2.85 16.06
C LEU A 158 -5.21 -2.20 16.62
N ASP A 159 -6.10 -1.68 15.76
CA ASP A 159 -7.35 -1.04 16.18
C ASP A 159 -8.46 -2.08 16.26
N GLN A 160 -8.90 -2.40 17.47
CA GLN A 160 -9.93 -3.42 17.69
C GLN A 160 -11.20 -3.15 16.88
N ARG A 161 -11.60 -1.87 16.70
CA ARG A 161 -12.79 -1.52 15.90
C ARG A 161 -12.61 -1.89 14.43
N PHE A 162 -11.40 -1.76 13.90
CA PHE A 162 -11.10 -2.18 12.54
C PHE A 162 -11.15 -3.69 12.40
N ILE A 163 -10.60 -4.42 13.38
CA ILE A 163 -10.61 -5.89 13.40
C ILE A 163 -12.05 -6.42 13.48
N ASP A 164 -12.87 -5.85 14.37
CA ASP A 164 -14.24 -6.31 14.59
C ASP A 164 -15.14 -6.09 13.35
N GLU A 165 -14.89 -5.02 12.58
CA GLU A 165 -15.71 -4.66 11.41
C GLU A 165 -15.15 -5.18 10.08
N LEU A 166 -13.82 -5.30 9.96
CA LEU A 166 -13.09 -5.57 8.70
C LEU A 166 -12.01 -6.65 8.84
N GLY A 167 -12.13 -7.55 9.82
CA GLY A 167 -11.10 -8.55 10.14
C GLY A 167 -10.75 -9.55 9.02
N GLY A 168 -11.58 -9.65 7.99
CA GLY A 168 -11.35 -10.52 6.83
C GLY A 168 -11.91 -9.96 5.53
N ARG A 169 -11.53 -10.58 4.41
CA ARG A 169 -11.95 -10.14 3.06
C ARG A 169 -13.46 -10.28 2.85
N LYS A 170 -14.10 -11.25 3.48
CA LYS A 170 -15.55 -11.44 3.41
C LYS A 170 -16.28 -10.26 4.06
N GLU A 171 -15.83 -9.88 5.24
CA GLU A 171 -16.35 -8.76 6.02
C GLU A 171 -16.10 -7.43 5.27
N MET A 172 -14.90 -7.23 4.74
CA MET A 172 -14.59 -6.05 3.90
C MET A 172 -15.48 -5.97 2.65
N SER A 173 -15.72 -7.09 1.96
CA SER A 173 -16.60 -7.11 0.79
C SER A 173 -18.04 -6.78 1.16
N ALA A 174 -18.55 -7.36 2.26
CA ALA A 174 -19.89 -7.07 2.76
C ALA A 174 -20.04 -5.60 3.19
N TYR A 175 -19.02 -5.05 3.84
CA TYR A 175 -18.96 -3.64 4.24
C TYR A 175 -19.07 -2.69 3.03
N MET A 176 -18.30 -2.94 1.97
CA MET A 176 -18.36 -2.13 0.75
C MET A 176 -19.73 -2.23 0.07
N ALA A 177 -20.31 -3.44 0.00
CA ALA A 177 -21.64 -3.64 -0.58
C ALA A 177 -22.73 -2.90 0.22
N GLN A 178 -22.68 -2.94 1.55
CA GLN A 178 -23.59 -2.19 2.43
C GLN A 178 -23.48 -0.67 2.24
N ALA A 179 -22.29 -0.17 1.91
CA ALA A 179 -22.05 1.23 1.59
C ALA A 179 -22.49 1.63 0.15
N GLY A 180 -23.08 0.70 -0.61
CA GLY A 180 -23.54 0.94 -1.99
C GLY A 180 -22.44 0.83 -3.05
N PHE A 181 -21.27 0.27 -2.70
CA PHE A 181 -20.19 0.03 -3.62
C PHE A 181 -20.14 -1.45 -4.00
N ASP A 182 -20.54 -1.76 -5.23
CA ASP A 182 -20.44 -3.11 -5.77
C ASP A 182 -18.97 -3.41 -6.12
N TYR A 183 -18.20 -3.82 -5.11
CA TYR A 183 -16.81 -4.24 -5.30
C TYR A 183 -16.80 -5.63 -5.94
N LYS A 184 -16.45 -5.69 -7.22
CA LYS A 184 -16.23 -6.96 -7.91
C LYS A 184 -14.96 -7.62 -7.37
N MET A 185 -15.13 -8.64 -6.52
CA MET A 185 -14.02 -9.49 -6.15
C MET A 185 -13.46 -10.17 -7.41
N SER A 186 -12.15 -10.07 -7.61
CA SER A 186 -11.45 -10.88 -8.60
C SER A 186 -11.68 -12.36 -8.32
N SER A 187 -11.69 -13.20 -9.34
CA SER A 187 -11.73 -14.66 -9.17
C SER A 187 -10.64 -15.09 -8.18
N GLU A 188 -10.99 -15.98 -7.27
CA GLU A 188 -10.04 -16.48 -6.27
C GLU A 188 -8.86 -17.15 -6.99
N LYS A 189 -7.63 -16.70 -6.67
CA LYS A 189 -6.38 -17.28 -7.18
C LYS A 189 -5.80 -18.23 -6.13
N ALA A 190 -5.11 -19.27 -6.58
CA ALA A 190 -4.42 -20.26 -5.74
C ALA A 190 -3.14 -19.72 -5.06
N TYR A 191 -2.78 -18.47 -5.30
CA TYR A 191 -1.62 -17.78 -4.71
C TYR A 191 -1.87 -16.27 -4.62
N SER A 192 -1.06 -15.58 -3.82
CA SER A 192 -0.96 -14.12 -3.78
C SER A 192 0.01 -13.61 -4.85
N THR A 193 -0.14 -12.38 -5.33
CA THR A 193 0.78 -11.79 -6.31
C THR A 193 1.08 -10.34 -5.95
N ASP A 194 2.36 -9.99 -5.96
CA ASP A 194 2.87 -8.62 -5.94
C ASP A 194 3.62 -8.37 -7.25
N SER A 195 3.45 -7.19 -7.84
CA SER A 195 3.99 -6.89 -9.17
C SER A 195 4.45 -5.45 -9.26
N ASN A 196 5.42 -5.22 -10.15
CA ASN A 196 5.81 -3.92 -10.67
C ASN A 196 6.54 -4.13 -12.03
N ILE A 197 6.97 -3.06 -12.68
CA ILE A 197 7.61 -3.17 -14.01
C ILE A 197 8.90 -3.99 -14.02
N LEU A 198 9.56 -4.20 -12.87
CA LEU A 198 10.78 -5.00 -12.78
C LEU A 198 10.48 -6.51 -12.69
N GLY A 199 9.30 -6.89 -12.21
CA GLY A 199 8.91 -8.30 -12.10
C GLY A 199 7.70 -8.51 -11.19
N ALA A 200 7.29 -9.77 -11.09
CA ALA A 200 6.21 -10.22 -10.22
C ALA A 200 6.67 -11.38 -9.33
N THR A 201 6.12 -11.44 -8.13
CA THR A 201 6.34 -12.52 -7.16
C THR A 201 5.02 -13.19 -6.84
N HIS A 202 5.01 -14.52 -6.77
CA HIS A 202 3.85 -15.32 -6.39
C HIS A 202 4.19 -16.12 -5.14
N GLU A 203 3.32 -16.09 -4.13
CA GLU A 203 3.57 -16.70 -2.82
C GLU A 203 2.27 -17.04 -2.08
N ALA A 204 2.39 -17.80 -1.00
CA ALA A 204 1.32 -18.18 -0.08
C ALA A 204 0.22 -19.05 -0.72
N LYS A 205 -0.81 -19.35 0.08
CA LYS A 205 -1.89 -20.28 -0.25
C LYS A 205 -1.31 -21.66 -0.61
N ASP A 206 -1.42 -22.10 -1.86
CA ASP A 206 -0.96 -23.42 -2.29
C ASP A 206 0.55 -23.47 -2.58
N LEU A 207 1.21 -22.31 -2.70
CA LEU A 207 2.67 -22.14 -2.86
C LEU A 207 3.37 -21.97 -1.51
#